data_AF-A0A919ZB73-F1
#
_entry.id   AF-A0A919ZB73-F1
#
_cell.length_a   1.000
_cell.length_b   1.000
_cell.length_c   1.000
_cell.angle_alpha   90.00
_cell.angle_beta   90.00
_cell.angle_gamma   90.00
#
_symmetry.space_group_name_H-M   'P 1'
#
loop_
_entity.id
_entity.type
_entity.pdbx_description
1 polymer ?
#
loop_
_entity_poly.entity_id
_entity_poly.type
_entity_poly.pdbx_seq_one_letter_code
_entity_poly.pdbx_strand_id
1 'polypeptide(L)'
;MESFAFPDSGFNGDLVTMDKEQALLLEFSKFLRKYLLAKECFLHEQLLDAYSSIESALHHWARIVILEQGELPEVTLWEQAKRVNPGVYKMYEELMFSSETIEQRIQLILLACEFAVMSKMELCCEPLLRLLRSRQQGWTIEELQSQPALGGLPIDWGQLLGKMVQKSLIHRLSLGTDSLTEEAEIRYVK
;
A
#
# COMPACT_ATOMS: atom_id res chain seq x y z
N MET A 1 26.66 5.88 -27.95
CA MET A 1 25.27 5.44 -27.71
C MET A 1 25.33 4.62 -26.45
N GLU A 2 25.25 5.28 -25.30
CA GLU A 2 25.42 4.64 -24.00
C GLU A 2 24.18 3.80 -23.69
N SER A 3 24.42 2.53 -23.40
CA SER A 3 23.45 1.58 -22.89
C SER A 3 22.91 2.10 -21.56
N PHE A 4 21.67 2.59 -21.56
CA PHE A 4 20.88 2.73 -20.34
C PHE A 4 20.57 1.34 -19.80
N ALA A 5 21.49 0.80 -19.00
CA ALA A 5 21.19 -0.29 -18.10
C ALA A 5 20.22 0.26 -17.05
N PHE A 6 18.94 -0.07 -17.18
CA PHE A 6 18.01 0.05 -16.06
C PHE A 6 18.60 -0.80 -14.93
N PRO A 7 18.86 -0.23 -13.74
CA PRO A 7 19.35 -1.03 -12.63
C PRO A 7 18.31 -2.12 -12.37
N ASP A 8 18.78 -3.37 -12.27
CA ASP A 8 17.97 -4.54 -11.93
C ASP A 8 16.95 -4.15 -10.86
N SER A 9 15.66 -4.19 -11.24
CA SER A 9 14.57 -4.10 -10.29
C SER A 9 14.68 -5.35 -9.43
N GLY A 10 15.34 -5.24 -8.27
CA GLY A 10 15.50 -6.29 -7.26
C GLY A 10 14.17 -6.74 -6.63
N PHE A 11 13.10 -6.86 -7.41
CA PHE A 11 11.72 -6.89 -6.95
C PHE A 11 11.15 -8.31 -6.85
N ASN A 12 11.66 -9.26 -7.65
CA ASN A 12 11.13 -10.63 -7.65
C ASN A 12 11.78 -11.57 -6.64
N GLY A 13 13.03 -11.33 -6.23
CA GLY A 13 13.73 -12.23 -5.32
C GLY A 13 13.07 -12.33 -3.93
N ASP A 14 12.64 -11.20 -3.39
CA ASP A 14 12.09 -11.14 -2.03
C ASP A 14 10.71 -11.82 -1.94
N LEU A 15 9.86 -11.66 -2.95
CA LEU A 15 8.50 -12.22 -2.96
C LEU A 15 8.45 -13.74 -3.03
N VAL A 16 9.44 -14.39 -3.65
CA VAL A 16 9.48 -15.85 -3.80
C VAL A 16 9.63 -16.55 -2.43
N THR A 17 10.18 -15.85 -1.44
CA THR A 17 10.39 -16.38 -0.09
C THR A 17 9.29 -16.00 0.90
N MET A 18 8.46 -15.01 0.55
CA MET A 18 7.38 -14.51 1.38
C MET A 18 6.13 -15.37 1.24
N ASP A 19 5.37 -15.49 2.33
CA ASP A 19 4.02 -16.03 2.20
C ASP A 19 3.11 -15.03 1.45
N LYS A 20 2.00 -15.52 0.89
CA LYS A 20 1.05 -14.69 0.12
C LYS A 20 0.48 -13.53 0.96
N GLU A 21 0.25 -13.77 2.24
CA GLU A 21 -0.33 -12.83 3.19
C GLU A 21 0.62 -11.63 3.43
N GLN A 22 1.91 -11.90 3.61
CA GLN A 22 3.00 -10.93 3.73
C GLN A 22 3.21 -10.15 2.44
N ALA A 23 3.20 -10.85 1.29
CA ALA A 23 3.31 -10.21 -0.02
C ALA A 23 2.17 -9.22 -0.25
N LEU A 24 0.92 -9.62 0.07
CA LEU A 24 -0.24 -8.73 -0.04
C LEU A 24 -0.13 -7.52 0.89
N LEU A 25 0.26 -7.73 2.15
CA LEU A 25 0.44 -6.65 3.11
C LEU A 25 1.50 -5.64 2.64
N LEU A 26 2.64 -6.14 2.16
CA LEU A 26 3.75 -5.31 1.68
C LEU A 26 3.36 -4.52 0.42
N GLU A 27 2.69 -5.16 -0.53
CA GLU A 27 2.25 -4.47 -1.75
C GLU A 27 1.14 -3.45 -1.45
N PHE A 28 0.24 -3.77 -0.51
CA PHE A 28 -0.75 -2.82 -0.04
C PHE A 28 -0.14 -1.61 0.67
N SER A 29 0.89 -1.80 1.50
CA SER A 29 1.56 -0.66 2.14
C SER A 29 2.25 0.25 1.13
N LYS A 30 2.88 -0.33 0.10
CA LYS A 30 3.50 0.44 -0.99
C LYS A 30 2.44 1.16 -1.83
N PHE A 31 1.34 0.50 -2.16
CA PHE A 31 0.19 1.07 -2.86
C PHE A 31 -0.38 2.28 -2.10
N LEU A 32 -0.71 2.09 -0.82
CA LEU A 32 -1.25 3.14 0.05
C LEU A 32 -0.33 4.36 0.10
N ARG A 33 0.97 4.14 0.33
CA ARG A 33 1.96 5.22 0.40
C ARG A 33 2.03 6.03 -0.91
N LYS A 34 2.07 5.35 -2.05
CA LYS A 34 2.14 6.01 -3.37
C LYS A 34 0.85 6.73 -3.72
N TYR A 35 -0.31 6.16 -3.38
CA TYR A 35 -1.60 6.82 -3.52
C TYR A 35 -1.68 8.11 -2.67
N LEU A 36 -1.28 8.06 -1.40
CA LEU A 36 -1.30 9.23 -0.51
C LEU A 36 -0.34 10.31 -1.00
N LEU A 37 0.86 9.94 -1.46
CA LEU A 37 1.80 10.89 -2.04
C LEU A 37 1.25 11.53 -3.32
N ALA A 38 0.63 10.75 -4.20
CA ALA A 38 0.00 11.29 -5.41
C ALA A 38 -1.12 12.28 -5.06
N LYS A 39 -1.92 11.97 -4.04
CA LYS A 39 -3.00 12.84 -3.55
C LYS A 39 -2.44 14.15 -3.01
N GLU A 40 -1.38 14.09 -2.21
CA GLU A 40 -0.72 15.27 -1.66
C GLU A 40 -0.13 16.16 -2.76
N CYS A 41 0.68 15.59 -3.67
CA CYS A 41 1.25 16.33 -4.79
C CYS A 41 0.17 16.97 -5.68
N PHE A 42 -0.94 16.27 -5.93
CA PHE A 42 -2.06 16.81 -6.70
C PHE A 42 -2.71 18.02 -6.01
N LEU A 43 -2.89 17.98 -4.69
CA LEU A 43 -3.42 19.10 -3.91
C LEU A 43 -2.52 20.35 -3.94
N HIS A 44 -1.21 20.15 -4.08
CA HIS A 44 -0.22 21.24 -4.21
C HIS A 44 0.12 21.59 -5.67
N GLU A 45 -0.70 21.16 -6.64
CA GLU A 45 -0.52 21.43 -8.08
C GLU A 45 0.81 20.90 -8.66
N GLN A 46 1.47 19.96 -7.98
CA GLN A 46 2.70 19.29 -8.41
C GLN A 46 2.37 18.11 -9.35
N LEU A 47 1.84 18.42 -10.53
CA LEU A 47 1.22 17.42 -11.42
C LEU A 47 2.18 16.32 -11.91
N LEU A 48 3.47 16.62 -12.11
CA LEU A 48 4.46 15.62 -12.55
C LEU A 48 4.78 14.61 -11.45
N ASP A 49 4.91 15.07 -10.21
CA ASP A 49 5.14 14.21 -9.05
C ASP A 49 3.90 13.39 -8.70
N ALA A 50 2.72 14.00 -8.84
CA ALA A 50 1.44 13.31 -8.71
C ALA A 50 1.29 12.21 -9.77
N TYR A 51 1.67 12.47 -11.02
CA TYR A 51 1.67 11.49 -12.11
C TYR A 51 2.59 10.29 -11.82
N SER A 52 3.85 10.57 -11.46
CA SER A 52 4.82 9.52 -11.12
C SER A 52 4.35 8.66 -9.94
N SER A 53 3.77 9.31 -8.92
CA SER A 53 3.27 8.61 -7.74
C SER A 53 2.03 7.77 -8.03
N ILE A 54 1.10 8.26 -8.86
CA ILE A 54 -0.12 7.50 -9.19
C ILE A 54 0.16 6.33 -10.13
N GLU A 55 1.12 6.48 -11.06
CA GLU A 55 1.61 5.39 -11.90
C GLU A 55 2.23 4.26 -11.04
N SER A 56 3.09 4.62 -10.09
CA SER A 56 3.63 3.67 -9.11
C SER A 56 2.51 3.02 -8.26
N ALA A 57 1.47 3.76 -7.90
CA ALA A 57 0.33 3.21 -7.16
C ALA A 57 -0.44 2.16 -7.97
N LEU A 58 -0.71 2.43 -9.26
CA LEU A 58 -1.32 1.46 -10.18
C LEU A 58 -0.46 0.20 -10.32
N HIS A 59 0.86 0.34 -10.38
CA HIS A 59 1.77 -0.79 -10.46
C HIS A 59 1.65 -1.71 -9.22
N HIS A 60 1.61 -1.15 -8.01
CA HIS A 60 1.38 -1.94 -6.80
C HIS A 60 -0.03 -2.54 -6.75
N TRP A 61 -1.05 -1.81 -7.20
CA TRP A 61 -2.42 -2.34 -7.28
C TRP A 61 -2.52 -3.53 -8.24
N ALA A 62 -1.87 -3.48 -9.40
CA ALA A 62 -1.78 -4.60 -10.34
C ALA A 62 -1.15 -5.85 -9.68
N ARG A 63 -0.10 -5.65 -8.86
CA ARG A 63 0.57 -6.73 -8.15
C ARG A 63 -0.32 -7.35 -7.07
N ILE A 64 -1.10 -6.53 -6.36
CA ILE A 64 -2.11 -7.01 -5.40
C ILE A 64 -3.14 -7.90 -6.08
N VAL A 65 -3.73 -7.48 -7.20
CA VAL A 65 -4.79 -8.27 -7.85
C VAL A 65 -4.27 -9.60 -8.44
N ILE A 66 -3.00 -9.65 -8.84
CA ILE A 66 -2.34 -10.90 -9.27
C ILE A 66 -2.11 -11.83 -8.08
N LEU A 67 -1.57 -11.31 -6.97
CA LEU A 67 -1.37 -12.07 -5.73
C LEU A 67 -2.70 -12.61 -5.18
N GLU A 68 -3.79 -11.86 -5.31
CA GLU A 68 -5.14 -12.31 -4.92
C GLU A 68 -5.55 -13.60 -5.63
N GLN A 69 -5.19 -13.77 -6.91
CA GLN A 69 -5.43 -15.02 -7.67
C GLN A 69 -4.47 -16.17 -7.32
N GLY A 70 -3.49 -15.92 -6.45
CA GLY A 70 -2.45 -16.91 -6.11
C GLY A 70 -1.33 -17.00 -7.14
N GLU A 71 -1.23 -16.00 -8.03
CA GLU A 71 -0.15 -15.89 -9.00
C GLU A 71 0.94 -14.95 -8.47
N LEU A 72 2.18 -15.17 -8.93
CA LEU A 72 3.28 -14.26 -8.63
C LEU A 72 3.37 -13.19 -9.73
N PRO A 73 3.56 -11.91 -9.37
CA PRO A 73 3.83 -10.88 -10.36
C PRO A 73 5.09 -11.15 -11.17
N GLU A 74 4.97 -11.09 -12.49
CA GLU A 74 6.05 -11.26 -13.44
C GLU A 74 6.50 -9.91 -14.03
N VAL A 75 7.58 -9.96 -14.82
CA VAL A 75 8.08 -8.79 -15.55
C VAL A 75 7.01 -8.23 -16.51
N THR A 76 6.21 -9.11 -17.12
CA THR A 76 5.07 -8.74 -17.98
C THR A 76 3.81 -8.45 -17.16
N LEU A 77 3.95 -7.60 -16.14
CA LEU A 77 2.93 -7.30 -15.14
C LEU A 77 1.58 -6.92 -15.76
N TRP A 78 1.59 -6.04 -16.77
CA TRP A 78 0.36 -5.50 -17.35
C TRP A 78 -0.41 -6.52 -18.19
N GLU A 79 0.28 -7.48 -18.82
CA GLU A 79 -0.38 -8.60 -19.51
C GLU A 79 -1.06 -9.55 -18.52
N GLN A 80 -0.38 -9.84 -17.39
CA GLN A 80 -1.00 -10.59 -16.30
C GLN A 80 -2.20 -9.84 -15.71
N ALA A 81 -2.04 -8.55 -15.42
CA ALA A 81 -3.11 -7.72 -14.88
C ALA A 81 -4.30 -7.63 -15.84
N LYS A 82 -4.08 -7.52 -17.15
CA LYS A 82 -5.14 -7.51 -18.17
C LYS A 82 -5.96 -8.80 -18.16
N ARG A 83 -5.32 -9.95 -17.94
CA ARG A 83 -6.00 -11.25 -17.82
C ARG A 83 -6.74 -11.40 -16.49
N VAL A 84 -6.10 -11.02 -15.39
CA VAL A 84 -6.60 -11.24 -14.02
C VAL A 84 -7.65 -10.21 -13.62
N ASN A 85 -7.41 -8.95 -13.91
CA ASN A 85 -8.30 -7.83 -13.61
C ASN A 85 -8.20 -6.76 -14.71
N PRO A 86 -9.00 -6.89 -15.79
CA PRO A 86 -9.04 -5.92 -16.89
C PRO A 86 -9.31 -4.49 -16.44
N GLY A 87 -9.98 -4.30 -15.29
CA GLY A 87 -10.27 -2.99 -14.72
C GLY A 87 -9.00 -2.22 -14.33
N VAL A 88 -8.03 -2.88 -13.68
CA VAL A 88 -6.77 -2.23 -13.30
C VAL A 88 -5.93 -1.88 -14.54
N TYR A 89 -5.88 -2.77 -15.52
CA TYR A 89 -5.22 -2.50 -16.80
C TYR A 89 -5.84 -1.30 -17.52
N LYS A 90 -7.18 -1.22 -17.54
CA LYS A 90 -7.88 -0.07 -18.13
C LYS A 90 -7.54 1.24 -17.41
N MET A 91 -7.41 1.25 -16.10
CA MET A 91 -6.98 2.46 -15.36
C MET A 91 -5.58 2.93 -15.81
N TYR A 92 -4.67 2.00 -16.09
CA TYR A 92 -3.35 2.35 -16.65
C TYR A 92 -3.45 2.91 -18.07
N GLU A 93 -4.28 2.31 -18.93
CA GLU A 93 -4.55 2.85 -20.27
C GLU A 93 -5.13 4.26 -20.23
N GLU A 94 -6.10 4.53 -19.36
CA GLU A 94 -6.69 5.87 -19.20
C GLU A 94 -5.65 6.90 -18.71
N LEU A 95 -4.73 6.52 -17.82
CA LEU A 95 -3.65 7.40 -17.38
C LEU A 95 -2.69 7.77 -18.53
N MET A 96 -2.34 6.80 -19.37
CA MET A 96 -1.34 6.96 -20.42
C MET A 96 -1.89 7.62 -21.68
N PHE A 97 -3.05 7.17 -22.15
CA PHE A 97 -3.50 7.38 -23.53
C PHE A 97 -4.77 8.22 -23.67
N SER A 98 -5.43 8.57 -22.56
CA SER A 98 -6.60 9.44 -22.63
C SER A 98 -6.25 10.81 -23.22
N SER A 99 -7.18 11.38 -24.00
CA SER A 99 -7.07 12.71 -24.59
C SER A 99 -7.36 13.85 -23.61
N GLU A 100 -7.78 13.53 -22.38
CA GLU A 100 -8.01 14.50 -21.31
C GLU A 100 -6.70 15.14 -20.84
N THR A 101 -6.80 16.25 -20.09
CA THR A 101 -5.62 16.87 -19.48
C THR A 101 -4.94 15.93 -18.48
N ILE A 102 -3.65 16.14 -18.20
CA ILE A 102 -2.94 15.36 -17.18
C ILE A 102 -3.61 15.45 -15.80
N GLU A 103 -4.16 16.61 -15.46
CA GLU A 103 -4.87 16.84 -14.20
C GLU A 103 -6.12 15.96 -14.10
N GLN A 104 -6.98 15.98 -15.12
CA GLN A 104 -8.20 15.15 -15.14
C GLN A 104 -7.88 13.65 -15.13
N ARG A 105 -6.84 13.22 -15.85
CA ARG A 105 -6.38 11.82 -15.83
C ARG A 105 -5.93 11.41 -14.43
N ILE A 106 -5.08 12.20 -13.78
CA ILE A 106 -4.64 11.93 -12.40
C ILE A 106 -5.84 11.89 -11.45
N GLN A 107 -6.78 12.85 -11.56
CA GLN A 107 -7.97 12.92 -10.72
C GLN A 107 -8.85 11.66 -10.85
N LEU A 108 -9.05 11.17 -12.07
CA LEU A 108 -9.78 9.92 -12.32
C LEU A 108 -9.10 8.74 -11.63
N ILE A 109 -7.79 8.60 -11.79
CA ILE A 109 -7.05 7.47 -11.20
C ILE A 109 -6.99 7.58 -9.68
N LEU A 110 -6.89 8.79 -9.12
CA LEU A 110 -6.97 9.01 -7.67
C LEU A 110 -8.29 8.49 -7.09
N LEU A 111 -9.42 8.70 -7.78
CA LEU A 111 -10.72 8.18 -7.36
C LEU A 111 -10.75 6.65 -7.40
N ALA A 112 -10.25 6.04 -8.47
CA ALA A 112 -10.18 4.58 -8.60
C ALA A 112 -9.27 3.96 -7.52
N CYS A 113 -8.11 4.56 -7.29
CA CYS A 113 -7.18 4.15 -6.24
C CYS A 113 -7.80 4.32 -4.85
N GLU A 114 -8.55 5.39 -4.58
CA GLU A 114 -9.24 5.57 -3.30
C GLU A 114 -10.23 4.41 -3.05
N PHE A 115 -11.05 4.07 -4.04
CA PHE A 115 -11.95 2.92 -3.96
C PHE A 115 -11.20 1.61 -3.73
N ALA A 116 -10.09 1.38 -4.45
CA ALA A 116 -9.27 0.19 -4.30
C ALA A 116 -8.63 0.09 -2.92
N VAL A 117 -8.08 1.19 -2.39
CA VAL A 117 -7.56 1.24 -1.02
C VAL A 117 -8.66 0.86 -0.03
N MET A 118 -9.89 1.37 -0.19
CA MET A 118 -10.99 1.06 0.72
C MET A 118 -11.44 -0.40 0.65
N SER A 119 -11.63 -0.93 -0.55
CA SER A 119 -12.16 -2.28 -0.76
C SER A 119 -11.16 -3.39 -0.44
N LYS A 120 -9.85 -3.11 -0.52
CA LYS A 120 -8.79 -4.13 -0.34
C LYS A 120 -8.10 -4.09 1.02
N MET A 121 -8.32 -3.03 1.81
CA MET A 121 -7.60 -2.82 3.08
C MET A 121 -7.72 -3.99 4.03
N GLU A 122 -8.95 -4.46 4.28
CA GLU A 122 -9.19 -5.54 5.24
C GLU A 122 -8.53 -6.84 4.78
N LEU A 123 -8.68 -7.21 3.51
CA LEU A 123 -8.05 -8.39 2.93
C LEU A 123 -6.53 -8.34 3.04
N CYS A 124 -5.91 -7.25 2.59
CA CYS A 124 -4.45 -7.15 2.54
C CYS A 124 -3.82 -6.99 3.92
N CYS A 125 -4.57 -6.42 4.88
CA CYS A 125 -4.11 -6.22 6.24
C CYS A 125 -4.55 -7.32 7.21
N GLU A 126 -5.15 -8.42 6.74
CA GLU A 126 -5.62 -9.49 7.61
C GLU A 126 -4.53 -10.07 8.54
N PRO A 127 -3.26 -10.25 8.12
CA PRO A 127 -2.20 -10.73 9.03
C PRO A 127 -1.97 -9.78 10.21
N LEU A 128 -2.01 -8.47 9.93
CA LEU A 128 -1.93 -7.42 10.95
C LEU A 128 -3.19 -7.40 11.83
N LEU A 129 -4.38 -7.48 11.24
CA LEU A 129 -5.65 -7.52 11.98
C LEU A 129 -5.71 -8.73 12.90
N ARG A 130 -5.22 -9.89 12.46
CA ARG A 130 -5.12 -11.13 13.27
C ARG A 130 -4.23 -10.91 14.50
N LEU A 131 -3.08 -10.26 14.33
CA LEU A 131 -2.20 -9.89 15.44
C LEU A 131 -2.89 -8.89 16.39
N LEU A 132 -3.53 -7.86 15.86
CA LEU A 132 -4.23 -6.86 16.68
C LEU A 132 -5.42 -7.44 17.47
N ARG A 133 -6.07 -8.50 16.98
CA ARG A 133 -7.12 -9.25 17.70
C ARG A 133 -6.59 -10.17 18.79
N SER A 134 -5.31 -10.51 18.78
CA SER A 134 -4.75 -11.57 19.65
C SER A 134 -4.66 -11.18 21.13
N ARG A 135 -4.66 -9.88 21.47
CA ARG A 135 -4.60 -9.40 22.85
C ARG A 135 -5.33 -8.07 23.05
N GLN A 136 -5.96 -7.93 24.20
CA GLN A 136 -6.79 -6.77 24.56
C GLN A 136 -5.98 -5.51 24.87
N GLN A 137 -4.74 -5.67 25.35
CA GLN A 137 -3.86 -4.55 25.70
C GLN A 137 -3.34 -3.75 24.48
N GLY A 138 -3.59 -4.23 23.26
CA GLY A 138 -3.10 -3.61 22.03
C GLY A 138 -1.59 -3.74 21.82
N TRP A 139 -1.12 -3.26 20.68
CA TRP A 139 0.28 -3.36 20.23
C TRP A 139 0.91 -2.01 19.93
N THR A 140 2.15 -1.82 20.34
CA THR A 140 2.99 -0.74 19.84
C THR A 140 3.53 -1.08 18.44
N ILE A 141 4.03 -0.08 17.72
CA ILE A 141 4.67 -0.29 16.41
C ILE A 141 5.90 -1.19 16.55
N GLU A 142 6.70 -0.98 17.60
CA GLU A 142 7.89 -1.78 17.88
C GLU A 142 7.55 -3.25 18.11
N GLU A 143 6.51 -3.53 18.90
CA GLU A 143 6.06 -4.90 19.14
C GLU A 143 5.57 -5.56 17.84
N LEU A 144 4.84 -4.82 16.98
CA LEU A 144 4.40 -5.32 15.67
C LEU A 144 5.59 -5.65 14.76
N GLN A 145 6.59 -4.77 14.69
CA GLN A 145 7.80 -4.94 13.89
C GLN A 145 8.65 -6.13 14.34
N SER A 146 8.58 -6.50 15.62
CA SER A 146 9.29 -7.66 16.16
C SER A 146 8.61 -9.01 15.87
N GLN A 147 7.35 -9.02 15.39
CA GLN A 147 6.64 -10.27 15.15
C GLN A 147 7.19 -10.99 13.92
N PRO A 148 7.49 -12.29 13.96
CA PRO A 148 8.01 -13.02 12.80
C PRO A 148 7.14 -12.92 11.54
N ALA A 149 5.82 -12.81 11.72
CA ALA A 149 4.88 -12.65 10.62
C ALA A 149 4.97 -11.28 9.90
N LEU A 150 5.54 -10.26 10.55
CA LEU A 150 5.64 -8.88 10.05
C LEU A 150 7.09 -8.37 9.97
N GLY A 151 7.99 -9.04 10.66
CA GLY A 151 9.37 -8.62 10.87
C GLY A 151 10.17 -8.67 9.59
N GLY A 152 10.88 -7.58 9.31
CA GLY A 152 11.68 -7.43 8.09
C GLY A 152 10.92 -6.87 6.89
N LEU A 153 9.58 -6.70 6.97
CA LEU A 153 8.84 -6.02 5.90
C LEU A 153 9.11 -4.51 5.94
N PRO A 154 9.56 -3.88 4.83
CA PRO A 154 9.81 -2.44 4.76
C PRO A 154 8.49 -1.66 4.63
N ILE A 155 7.71 -1.67 5.71
CA ILE A 155 6.38 -1.06 5.81
C ILE A 155 6.48 0.28 6.54
N ASP A 156 5.81 1.29 5.99
CA ASP A 156 5.52 2.54 6.72
C ASP A 156 4.33 2.31 7.67
N TRP A 157 4.64 1.86 8.89
CA TRP A 157 3.65 1.51 9.91
C TRP A 157 2.80 2.70 10.34
N GLY A 158 3.39 3.91 10.41
CA GLY A 158 2.69 5.12 10.80
C GLY A 158 1.56 5.45 9.82
N GLN A 159 1.86 5.42 8.52
CA GLN A 159 0.86 5.66 7.48
C GLN A 159 -0.19 4.56 7.42
N LEU A 160 0.22 3.29 7.47
CA LEU A 160 -0.70 2.15 7.39
C LEU A 160 -1.69 2.15 8.56
N LEU A 161 -1.19 2.20 9.80
CA LEU A 161 -2.03 2.20 11.00
C LEU A 161 -2.88 3.46 11.08
N GLY A 162 -2.32 4.63 10.73
CA GLY A 162 -3.07 5.88 10.66
C GLY A 162 -4.26 5.77 9.71
N LYS A 163 -4.09 5.16 8.54
CA LYS A 163 -5.18 4.94 7.59
C LYS A 163 -6.22 3.95 8.10
N MET A 164 -5.80 2.88 8.76
CA MET A 164 -6.71 1.89 9.36
C MET A 164 -7.54 2.50 10.50
N VAL A 165 -6.95 3.38 11.31
CA VAL A 165 -7.67 4.14 12.36
C VAL A 165 -8.70 5.10 11.74
N GLN A 166 -8.35 5.85 10.69
CA GLN A 166 -9.29 6.72 9.98
C GLN A 166 -10.50 5.96 9.40
N LYS A 167 -10.36 4.65 9.17
CA LYS A 167 -11.41 3.78 8.66
C LYS A 167 -12.14 3.00 9.76
N SER A 168 -11.85 3.26 11.02
CA SER A 168 -12.38 2.52 12.17
C SER A 168 -12.14 1.01 12.06
N LEU A 169 -11.10 0.60 11.32
CA LEU A 169 -10.70 -0.80 11.26
C LEU A 169 -9.92 -1.21 12.50
N ILE A 170 -9.28 -0.26 13.18
CA ILE A 170 -8.55 -0.46 14.43
C ILE A 170 -8.72 0.80 15.29
N HIS A 171 -8.49 0.67 16.59
CA HIS A 171 -8.53 1.75 17.55
C HIS A 171 -7.13 2.09 18.06
N ARG A 172 -6.86 3.38 18.23
CA ARG A 172 -5.67 3.90 18.88
C ARG A 172 -5.95 4.12 20.36
N LEU A 173 -5.16 3.52 21.23
CA LEU A 173 -5.16 3.71 22.67
C LEU A 173 -3.98 4.61 23.05
N SER A 174 -4.25 5.63 23.86
CA SER A 174 -3.23 6.48 24.47
C SER A 174 -3.22 6.17 25.95
N LEU A 175 -2.22 5.41 26.41
CA LEU A 175 -2.05 5.14 27.83
C LEU A 175 -1.18 6.26 28.42
N GLY A 176 -1.81 7.18 29.13
CA GLY A 176 -1.09 8.15 29.95
C GLY A 176 -0.59 7.46 31.21
N THR A 177 0.71 7.35 31.40
CA THR A 177 1.27 7.09 32.73
C THR A 177 1.15 8.38 33.54
N ASP A 178 0.56 8.30 34.74
CA ASP A 178 0.31 9.43 35.67
C ASP A 178 1.59 10.08 36.25
N SER A 179 2.71 10.03 35.52
CA SER A 179 3.96 10.70 35.88
C SER A 179 4.24 11.82 34.88
N LEU A 180 4.53 13.02 35.40
CA LEU A 180 4.67 14.30 34.70
C LEU A 180 5.79 14.36 33.62
N THR A 181 6.35 13.23 33.20
CA THR A 181 7.57 13.13 32.39
C THR A 181 7.60 11.99 31.35
N GLU A 182 6.60 11.12 31.24
CA GLU A 182 6.61 10.03 30.24
C GLU A 182 5.70 10.34 29.03
N GLU A 183 6.24 10.20 27.82
CA GLU A 183 5.47 10.28 26.58
C GLU A 183 4.41 9.18 26.56
N ALA A 184 3.15 9.54 26.25
CA ALA A 184 2.05 8.59 26.22
C ALA A 184 2.34 7.45 25.23
N GLU A 185 2.33 6.21 25.72
CA GLU A 185 2.57 5.04 24.87
C GLU A 185 1.36 4.79 23.98
N ILE A 186 1.57 4.88 22.66
CA ILE A 186 0.53 4.65 21.66
C ILE A 186 0.43 3.17 21.35
N ARG A 187 -0.75 2.60 21.57
CA ARG A 187 -1.07 1.20 21.26
C ARG A 187 -2.22 1.10 20.27
N TYR A 188 -2.26 0.01 19.51
CA TYR A 188 -3.28 -0.28 18.50
C TYR A 188 -3.99 -1.58 18.83
N VAL A 189 -5.32 -1.59 18.73
CA VAL A 189 -6.17 -2.77 18.98
C VAL A 189 -7.27 -2.86 17.92
N LYS A 190 -7.79 -4.05 17.66
CA LYS A 190 -8.98 -4.22 16.80
C LYS A 190 -10.26 -3.92 17.57
#